data_AF-A0AAW5EZ46-F1
#
_entry.id   AF-A0AAW5EZ46-F1
#
_cell.length_a   1.000
_cell.length_b   1.000
_cell.length_c   1.000
_cell.angle_alpha   90.00
_cell.angle_beta   90.00
_cell.angle_gamma   90.00
#
_symmetry.space_group_name_H-M   'P 1'
#
loop_
_entity.id
_entity.type
_entity.pdbx_description
1 polymer ?
#
loop_
_entity_poly.entity_id
_entity_poly.type
_entity_poly.pdbx_seq_one_letter_code
_entity_poly.pdbx_strand_id
1 'polypeptide(L)'
;GFTTRAWKGGKSREAWVQAGKPANPGRLNDLRHIIYKAADMPWRRARRNLGLMLREGLLKENIDGEALLWAQRRLASRAEARRILMVISDGAPVDDSTLSVNQGSYLENHLREVIAHIETRTTTELLA
;
A
#
# COMPACT_ATOMS: atom_id res chain seq x y z
N GLY A 1 4.06 -0.75 -7.09
CA GLY A 1 2.72 -0.15 -7.05
C GLY A 1 1.87 -0.90 -6.06
N PHE A 2 0.91 -0.20 -5.48
CA PHE A 2 0.01 -0.73 -4.48
C PHE A 2 -1.38 -0.16 -4.75
N THR A 3 -2.41 -0.97 -4.56
CA THR A 3 -3.82 -0.55 -4.66
C THR A 3 -4.70 -1.59 -3.97
N THR A 4 -6.01 -1.43 -4.01
CA THR A 4 -6.96 -2.43 -3.54
C THR A 4 -7.37 -3.41 -4.63
N ARG A 5 -7.87 -4.60 -4.26
CA ARG A 5 -8.34 -5.59 -5.27
C ARG A 5 -9.65 -5.16 -5.90
N ALA A 6 -10.52 -4.55 -5.11
CA ALA A 6 -11.85 -4.10 -5.49
C ALA A 6 -12.08 -2.68 -4.96
N TRP A 7 -13.05 -1.99 -5.57
CA TRP A 7 -13.64 -0.81 -4.99
C TRP A 7 -14.50 -1.20 -3.78
N LYS A 8 -14.60 -0.32 -2.78
CA LYS A 8 -15.56 -0.43 -1.67
C LYS A 8 -15.42 -1.71 -0.84
N GLY A 9 -14.20 -2.17 -0.66
CA GLY A 9 -13.88 -3.07 0.44
C GLY A 9 -13.78 -4.57 0.14
N GLY A 10 -14.27 -5.02 -1.01
CA GLY A 10 -14.17 -6.42 -1.45
C GLY A 10 -14.55 -7.45 -0.38
N LYS A 11 -13.78 -8.55 -0.30
CA LYS A 11 -14.06 -9.66 0.63
C LYS A 11 -13.87 -9.28 2.09
N SER A 12 -12.92 -8.40 2.38
CA SER A 12 -12.70 -7.92 3.75
C SER A 12 -13.94 -7.21 4.31
N ARG A 13 -14.60 -6.38 3.51
CA ARG A 13 -15.86 -5.73 3.88
C ARG A 13 -17.02 -6.73 3.99
N GLU A 14 -17.14 -7.65 3.04
CA GLU A 14 -18.17 -8.69 3.06
C GLU A 14 -18.06 -9.54 4.34
N ALA A 15 -16.86 -10.00 4.69
CA ALA A 15 -16.61 -10.79 5.89
C ALA A 15 -17.00 -10.04 7.16
N TRP A 16 -16.67 -8.74 7.25
CA TRP A 16 -17.06 -7.90 8.38
C TRP A 16 -18.59 -7.75 8.50
N VAL A 17 -19.30 -7.58 7.37
CA VAL A 17 -20.77 -7.53 7.37
C VAL A 17 -21.36 -8.86 7.83
N GLN A 18 -20.85 -9.99 7.33
CA GLN A 18 -21.33 -11.32 7.70
C GLN A 18 -21.04 -11.66 9.17
N ALA A 19 -19.97 -11.11 9.74
CA ALA A 19 -19.67 -11.23 11.16
C ALA A 19 -20.56 -10.36 12.08
N GLY A 20 -21.59 -9.70 11.54
CA GLY A 20 -22.50 -8.85 12.33
C GLY A 20 -21.95 -7.46 12.62
N LYS A 21 -20.99 -6.97 11.80
CA LYS A 21 -20.40 -5.63 11.91
C LYS A 21 -19.78 -5.34 13.30
N PRO A 22 -18.83 -6.17 13.77
CA PRO A 22 -18.17 -5.92 15.04
C PRO A 22 -17.52 -4.52 15.08
N ALA A 23 -17.52 -3.90 16.27
CA ALA A 23 -16.93 -2.58 16.48
C ALA A 23 -15.41 -2.59 16.27
N ASN A 24 -14.85 -1.41 15.97
CA ASN A 24 -13.42 -1.21 15.71
C ASN A 24 -12.86 -2.16 14.63
N PRO A 25 -13.44 -2.17 13.41
CA PRO A 25 -13.05 -3.13 12.38
C PRO A 25 -11.66 -2.90 11.79
N GLY A 26 -11.10 -1.71 11.99
CA GLY A 26 -9.90 -1.27 11.31
C GLY A 26 -10.10 -1.23 9.78
N ARG A 27 -9.07 -1.63 9.04
CA ARG A 27 -9.03 -1.59 7.57
C ARG A 27 -9.97 -2.64 6.94
N LEU A 28 -10.83 -2.20 6.01
CA LEU A 28 -11.87 -3.02 5.39
C LEU A 28 -11.81 -3.08 3.87
N ASN A 29 -10.64 -3.32 3.28
CA ASN A 29 -10.53 -3.59 1.85
C ASN A 29 -9.61 -4.77 1.57
N ASP A 30 -9.48 -5.25 0.34
CA ASP A 30 -8.49 -6.27 0.02
C ASP A 30 -7.26 -5.62 -0.61
N LEU A 31 -6.05 -6.06 -0.24
CA LEU A 31 -4.83 -5.49 -0.80
C LEU A 31 -4.42 -6.12 -2.13
N ARG A 32 -3.88 -5.29 -3.03
CA ARG A 32 -3.28 -5.71 -4.29
C ARG A 32 -1.90 -5.06 -4.45
N HIS A 33 -0.89 -5.90 -4.37
CA HIS A 33 0.49 -5.50 -4.62
C HIS A 33 0.86 -5.72 -6.08
N ILE A 34 1.53 -4.75 -6.69
CA ILE A 34 1.94 -4.79 -8.10
C ILE A 34 3.45 -4.52 -8.20
N ILE A 35 4.18 -5.50 -8.73
CA ILE A 35 5.58 -5.34 -9.10
C ILE A 35 5.65 -5.15 -10.61
N TYR A 36 5.86 -3.91 -11.06
CA TYR A 36 6.07 -3.64 -12.49
C TYR A 36 7.45 -4.13 -12.95
N LYS A 37 8.47 -3.87 -12.13
CA LYS A 37 9.86 -4.29 -12.36
C LYS A 37 10.45 -4.78 -11.03
N ALA A 38 10.93 -6.02 -10.99
CA ALA A 38 11.73 -6.50 -9.86
C ALA A 38 13.14 -5.88 -9.86
N ALA A 39 13.81 -5.84 -8.72
CA ALA A 39 15.16 -5.26 -8.59
C ALA A 39 16.12 -5.86 -9.64
N ASP A 40 16.16 -7.18 -9.71
CA ASP A 40 17.09 -7.95 -10.58
C ASP A 40 16.60 -8.07 -12.03
N MET A 41 15.44 -7.49 -12.37
CA MET A 41 14.89 -7.56 -13.73
C MET A 41 15.51 -6.47 -14.61
N PRO A 42 16.10 -6.78 -15.78
CA PRO A 42 16.60 -5.77 -16.71
C PRO A 42 15.45 -4.93 -17.30
N TRP A 43 15.71 -3.65 -17.55
CA TRP A 43 14.75 -2.71 -18.14
C TRP A 43 14.05 -3.25 -19.40
N ARG A 44 14.82 -3.84 -20.32
CA ARG A 44 14.32 -4.39 -21.58
C ARG A 44 13.18 -5.40 -21.39
N ARG A 45 13.20 -6.17 -20.30
CA ARG A 45 12.15 -7.15 -19.98
C ARG A 45 10.95 -6.53 -19.27
N ALA A 46 11.15 -5.44 -18.54
CA ALA A 46 10.10 -4.78 -17.77
C ALA A 46 9.28 -3.74 -18.57
N ARG A 47 9.72 -3.36 -19.78
CA ARG A 47 9.10 -2.28 -20.56
C ARG A 47 7.60 -2.45 -20.77
N ARG A 48 7.13 -3.67 -21.08
CA ARG A 48 5.69 -3.96 -21.23
C ARG A 48 4.95 -3.84 -19.90
N ASN A 49 5.55 -4.29 -18.80
CA ASN A 49 4.94 -4.22 -17.48
C ASN A 49 4.77 -2.77 -17.02
N LEU A 50 5.73 -1.90 -17.28
CA LEU A 50 5.63 -0.49 -16.92
C LEU A 50 4.50 0.23 -17.65
N GLY A 51 4.22 -0.17 -18.90
CA GLY A 51 3.03 0.31 -19.62
C GLY A 51 1.71 -0.03 -18.93
N LEU A 52 1.67 -1.03 -18.04
CA LEU A 52 0.45 -1.35 -17.27
C LEU A 52 0.08 -0.23 -16.28
N MET A 53 1.01 0.66 -15.92
CA MET A 53 0.69 1.83 -15.10
C MET A 53 -0.37 2.73 -15.76
N LEU A 54 -0.47 2.69 -17.08
CA LEU A 54 -1.44 3.46 -17.87
C LEU A 54 -2.76 2.70 -18.09
N ARG A 55 -2.90 1.46 -17.61
CA ARG A 55 -4.09 0.66 -17.83
C ARG A 55 -5.24 1.17 -16.95
N GLU A 56 -6.31 1.60 -17.59
CA GLU A 56 -7.55 2.00 -16.91
C GLU A 56 -8.10 0.88 -16.02
N GLY A 57 -8.62 1.30 -14.86
CA GLY A 57 -9.22 0.40 -13.88
C GLY A 57 -8.22 -0.55 -13.22
N LEU A 58 -6.89 -0.42 -13.44
CA LEU A 58 -5.90 -1.21 -12.72
C LEU A 58 -5.79 -0.77 -11.26
N LEU A 59 -5.67 0.55 -11.05
CA LEU A 59 -5.66 1.20 -9.74
C LEU A 59 -7.10 1.50 -9.31
N LYS A 60 -7.36 1.34 -8.02
CA LYS A 60 -8.65 1.59 -7.36
C LYS A 60 -8.42 2.57 -6.22
N GLU A 61 -8.47 2.09 -4.98
CA GLU A 61 -8.28 2.88 -3.77
C GLU A 61 -6.84 2.81 -3.26
N ASN A 62 -6.46 3.77 -2.41
CA ASN A 62 -5.09 4.01 -1.94
C ASN A 62 -4.99 3.77 -0.43
N ILE A 63 -4.04 2.92 -0.03
CA ILE A 63 -3.73 2.64 1.38
C ILE A 63 -2.22 2.73 1.55
N ASP A 64 -1.68 3.95 1.48
CA ASP A 64 -0.26 4.26 1.37
C ASP A 64 0.57 3.66 2.53
N GLY A 65 0.06 3.66 3.77
CA GLY A 65 0.77 3.05 4.90
C GLY A 65 1.10 1.57 4.68
N GLU A 66 0.12 0.79 4.19
CA GLU A 66 0.33 -0.61 3.84
C GLU A 66 1.30 -0.78 2.65
N ALA A 67 1.24 0.16 1.70
CA ALA A 67 2.16 0.19 0.57
C ALA A 67 3.61 0.35 1.01
N LEU A 68 3.87 1.30 1.93
CA LEU A 68 5.19 1.56 2.48
C LEU A 68 5.70 0.38 3.29
N LEU A 69 4.88 -0.20 4.18
CA LEU A 69 5.26 -1.39 4.94
C LEU A 69 5.63 -2.56 4.03
N TRP A 70 4.83 -2.82 3.00
CA TRP A 70 5.11 -3.92 2.07
C TRP A 70 6.39 -3.66 1.25
N ALA A 71 6.58 -2.45 0.75
CA ALA A 71 7.78 -2.08 0.00
C ALA A 71 9.04 -2.15 0.88
N GLN A 72 8.96 -1.63 2.10
CA GLN A 72 10.06 -1.65 3.07
C GLN A 72 10.43 -3.09 3.44
N ARG A 73 9.47 -3.96 3.76
CA ARG A 73 9.76 -5.38 4.08
C ARG A 73 10.47 -6.10 2.93
N ARG A 74 10.05 -5.84 1.69
CA ARG A 74 10.70 -6.39 0.49
C ARG A 74 12.14 -5.89 0.35
N LEU A 75 12.37 -4.60 0.56
CA LEU A 75 13.70 -4.01 0.49
C LEU A 75 14.62 -4.52 1.61
N ALA A 76 14.10 -4.63 2.85
CA ALA A 76 14.81 -5.12 4.01
C ALA A 76 15.30 -6.56 3.84
N SER A 77 14.53 -7.40 3.13
CA SER A 77 14.91 -8.80 2.84
C SER A 77 16.11 -8.95 1.88
N ARG A 78 16.58 -7.86 1.26
CA ARG A 78 17.71 -7.91 0.33
C ARG A 78 19.04 -7.65 1.03
N ALA A 79 20.08 -8.32 0.53
CA ALA A 79 21.47 -8.16 0.96
C ALA A 79 22.15 -6.93 0.32
N GLU A 80 21.45 -5.79 0.27
CA GLU A 80 22.02 -4.53 -0.19
C GLU A 80 22.65 -3.78 0.99
N ALA A 81 23.85 -3.21 0.80
CA ALA A 81 24.53 -2.44 1.85
C ALA A 81 23.78 -1.16 2.23
N ARG A 82 23.18 -0.49 1.23
CA ARG A 82 22.37 0.71 1.40
C ARG A 82 20.97 0.46 0.85
N ARG A 83 19.95 0.83 1.62
CA ARG A 83 18.54 0.55 1.32
C ARG A 83 17.77 1.88 1.28
N ILE A 84 17.40 2.30 0.07
CA ILE A 84 16.64 3.54 -0.16
C ILE A 84 15.26 3.16 -0.69
N LEU A 85 14.21 3.64 -0.02
CA LEU A 85 12.83 3.54 -0.44
C LEU A 85 12.35 4.92 -0.91
N MET A 86 12.16 5.08 -2.21
CA MET A 86 11.61 6.30 -2.80
C MET A 86 10.11 6.16 -3.03
N VAL A 87 9.36 7.16 -2.60
CA VAL A 87 7.89 7.23 -2.70
C VAL A 87 7.53 8.36 -3.66
N ILE A 88 6.60 8.07 -4.56
CA ILE A 88 5.97 9.08 -5.42
C ILE A 88 4.48 8.95 -5.17
N SER A 89 3.94 9.86 -4.38
CA SER A 89 2.54 9.87 -3.94
C SER A 89 2.10 11.32 -3.71
N ASP A 90 0.79 11.56 -3.75
CA ASP A 90 0.17 12.80 -3.28
C ASP A 90 0.01 12.84 -1.75
N GLY A 91 0.31 11.72 -1.06
CA GLY A 91 0.28 11.63 0.39
C GLY A 91 -1.12 11.52 0.99
N ALA A 92 -2.15 11.23 0.18
CA ALA A 92 -3.54 11.20 0.60
C ALA A 92 -4.13 9.78 0.51
N PRO A 93 -4.03 8.95 1.57
CA PRO A 93 -4.63 7.61 1.56
C PRO A 93 -6.16 7.72 1.65
N VAL A 94 -6.85 7.07 0.71
CA VAL A 94 -8.32 7.09 0.61
C VAL A 94 -8.85 5.70 0.27
N ASP A 95 -9.68 5.19 1.18
CA ASP A 95 -10.43 3.94 1.04
C ASP A 95 -11.83 4.10 1.67
N ASP A 96 -12.87 4.13 0.84
CA ASP A 96 -14.25 4.44 1.24
C ASP A 96 -14.77 3.44 2.27
N SER A 97 -14.47 2.15 2.08
CA SER A 97 -14.95 1.10 2.97
C SER A 97 -14.38 1.24 4.37
N THR A 98 -13.09 1.54 4.47
CA THR A 98 -12.40 1.80 5.74
C THR A 98 -12.88 3.11 6.37
N LEU A 99 -12.92 4.20 5.61
CA LEU A 99 -13.28 5.52 6.14
C LEU A 99 -14.76 5.63 6.53
N SER A 100 -15.65 4.84 5.92
CA SER A 100 -17.09 4.87 6.26
C SER A 100 -17.44 4.34 7.65
N VAL A 101 -16.53 3.62 8.31
CA VAL A 101 -16.78 2.97 9.61
C VAL A 101 -15.66 3.17 10.64
N ASN A 102 -14.69 4.03 10.32
CA ASN A 102 -13.63 4.44 11.25
C ASN A 102 -13.62 5.97 11.34
N GLN A 103 -12.78 6.52 12.23
CA GLN A 103 -12.52 7.95 12.25
C GLN A 103 -11.90 8.41 10.91
N GLY A 104 -12.23 9.62 10.46
CA GLY A 104 -11.75 10.13 9.17
C GLY A 104 -10.23 10.19 9.04
N SER A 105 -9.51 10.32 10.15
CA SER A 105 -8.05 10.34 10.21
C SER A 105 -7.40 8.96 10.28
N TYR A 106 -8.18 7.86 10.24
CA TYR A 106 -7.65 6.51 10.48
C TYR A 106 -6.49 6.13 9.53
N LEU A 107 -6.66 6.37 8.22
CA LEU A 107 -5.64 6.04 7.22
C LEU A 107 -4.46 7.02 7.24
N GLU A 108 -4.72 8.29 7.49
CA GLU A 108 -3.68 9.32 7.62
C GLU A 108 -2.78 9.07 8.84
N ASN A 109 -3.38 8.76 9.99
CA ASN A 109 -2.67 8.40 11.20
C ASN A 109 -1.82 7.14 10.98
N HIS A 110 -2.38 6.12 10.31
CA HIS A 110 -1.62 4.92 9.96
C HIS A 110 -0.44 5.23 9.02
N LEU A 111 -0.63 6.07 8.00
CA LEU A 111 0.46 6.48 7.11
C LEU A 111 1.58 7.18 7.89
N ARG A 112 1.24 8.13 8.77
CA ARG A 112 2.23 8.84 9.61
C ARG A 112 2.97 7.90 10.54
N GLU A 113 2.26 6.97 11.19
CA GLU A 113 2.87 5.95 12.05
C GLU A 113 3.86 5.08 11.28
N VAL A 114 3.49 4.65 10.07
CA VAL A 114 4.37 3.84 9.22
C VAL A 114 5.60 4.62 8.78
N ILE A 115 5.45 5.87 8.35
CA ILE A 115 6.58 6.73 7.98
C ILE A 115 7.55 6.84 9.17
N ALA A 116 7.03 7.21 10.35
CA ALA A 116 7.84 7.33 11.56
C ALA A 116 8.50 6.00 11.94
N HIS A 117 7.81 4.86 11.79
CA HIS A 117 8.39 3.55 12.02
C HIS A 117 9.56 3.27 11.09
N ILE A 118 9.40 3.52 9.78
CA ILE A 118 10.46 3.27 8.80
C ILE A 118 11.69 4.13 9.11
N GLU A 119 11.49 5.42 9.39
CA GLU A 119 12.58 6.37 9.64
C GLU A 119 13.30 6.14 10.96
N THR A 120 12.59 5.71 12.01
CA THR A 120 13.16 5.63 13.37
C THR A 120 13.49 4.22 13.84
N ARG A 121 12.88 3.19 13.25
CA ARG A 121 13.01 1.78 13.69
C ARG A 121 13.66 0.88 12.65
N THR A 122 14.03 1.41 11.48
CA THR A 122 14.65 0.61 10.41
C THR A 122 15.90 1.30 9.88
N THR A 123 16.75 0.56 9.17
CA THR A 123 17.92 1.12 8.47
C THR A 123 17.58 1.56 7.04
N THR A 124 16.30 1.71 6.70
CA THR A 124 15.85 2.09 5.35
C THR A 124 15.73 3.60 5.28
N GLU A 125 16.41 4.20 4.31
CA GLU A 125 16.27 5.63 4.01
C GLU A 125 14.97 5.84 3.21
N LEU A 126 14.00 6.52 3.80
CA LEU A 126 12.77 6.91 3.13
C LEU A 126 12.97 8.27 2.44
N LEU A 127 12.71 8.32 1.14
CA LEU A 127 12.70 9.55 0.35
C LEU A 127 11.29 9.74 -0.21
N ALA A 128 10.71 10.93 -0.02
CA ALA A 128 9.39 11.30 -0.50
C ALA A 128 9.46 12.65 -1.23
#